data_AF-A0A395NN68-F1
#
_entry.id   AF-A0A395NN68-F1
#
_cell.length_a   1.000
_cell.length_b   1.000
_cell.length_c   1.000
_cell.angle_alpha   90.00
_cell.angle_beta   90.00
_cell.angle_gamma   90.00
#
_symmetry.space_group_name_H-M   'P 1'
#
loop_
_entity.id
_entity.type
_entity.pdbx_description
1 polymer ?
#
loop_
_entity_poly.entity_id
_entity_poly.type
_entity_poly.pdbx_seq_one_letter_code
_entity_poly.pdbx_strand_id
1 'polypeptide(L)'
;MSATILLDLQTNRSPRINRDAIGDSTQAQMIGDISFLPNEHEAITTATPQLEPLNRVRARRANTLDRSSDEIYDQSSRLPFRRLIAAYLCLSIIYFTSSLDINSVALALPNIAGDLSAGSGITWAGTAYLMGQAALQPLYGRLSDIFGRKPLLMLSVGFLVFGDLLCANSQSPAWLYACRAISGIGGGGISSIISIIVSDLVSLKDRGKYQGMLNASIGAGSATGPFLAAALIQKTRIAGISSWRWIFYIPPILACVSAVASMAFLPLTSISGSWRAKVSQIDWMGLATSLIATICILTFSYHQIPLNLGGTSWAWSSPAVISLMIIGSAAVAAFAIVEKRYARIPLIPLRLFTNRATAILLIQSALYNVVWQIDMYFMPAYFQDIRGFSPLQASALMLPILLFSSVSGVLSGPAMTIFERQVQSSIINPLKSKT
;
A
#
# COMPACT_ATOMS: atom_id res chain seq x y z
N MET A 1 -26.35 4.83 1.52
CA MET A 1 -26.04 6.03 0.72
C MET A 1 -25.35 5.68 -0.61
N SER A 2 -25.60 4.49 -1.18
CA SER A 2 -24.79 3.91 -2.27
C SER A 2 -25.52 3.79 -3.61
N ALA A 3 -26.84 4.04 -3.65
CA ALA A 3 -27.62 3.95 -4.88
C ALA A 3 -27.44 5.17 -5.80
N THR A 4 -27.18 6.35 -5.24
CA THR A 4 -27.04 7.61 -6.02
C THR A 4 -25.69 7.73 -6.73
N ILE A 5 -24.65 7.04 -6.26
CA ILE A 5 -23.28 7.16 -6.78
C ILE A 5 -23.08 6.37 -8.09
N LEU A 6 -23.85 5.31 -8.30
CA LEU A 6 -23.77 4.50 -9.53
C LEU A 6 -24.52 5.12 -10.73
N LEU A 7 -25.57 5.91 -10.47
CA LEU A 7 -26.30 6.64 -11.51
C LEU A 7 -25.47 7.77 -12.14
N ASP A 8 -24.56 8.38 -11.37
CA ASP A 8 -23.76 9.53 -11.81
C ASP A 8 -22.53 9.12 -12.65
N LEU A 9 -22.15 7.83 -12.65
CA LEU A 9 -21.08 7.30 -13.48
C LEU A 9 -21.53 6.92 -14.91
N GLN A 10 -22.83 6.93 -15.20
CA GLN A 10 -23.38 6.61 -16.54
C GLN A 10 -23.83 7.82 -17.36
N THR A 11 -23.87 9.03 -16.78
CA THR A 11 -24.32 10.25 -17.48
C THR A 11 -23.22 10.95 -18.28
N ASN A 12 -21.95 10.57 -18.13
CA ASN A 12 -20.85 11.19 -18.88
C ASN A 12 -20.65 10.50 -20.25
N ARG A 13 -21.39 11.01 -21.24
CA ARG A 13 -21.43 10.53 -22.63
C ARG A 13 -20.06 10.54 -23.30
N SER A 14 -19.79 9.48 -24.07
CA SER A 14 -18.78 9.48 -25.13
C SER A 14 -19.12 10.53 -26.20
N PRO A 15 -18.13 11.22 -26.81
CA PRO A 15 -18.40 12.03 -27.99
C PRO A 15 -18.69 11.10 -29.17
N ARG A 16 -19.92 11.17 -29.68
CA ARG A 16 -20.32 10.57 -30.96
C ARG A 16 -19.54 11.27 -32.08
N ILE A 17 -18.74 10.52 -32.82
CA ILE A 17 -18.18 10.98 -34.09
C ILE A 17 -19.30 10.90 -35.12
N ASN A 18 -19.79 12.08 -35.52
CA ASN A 18 -20.80 12.26 -36.55
C ASN A 18 -20.13 12.04 -37.92
N ARG A 19 -20.55 10.99 -38.63
CA ARG A 19 -20.43 10.95 -40.10
C ARG A 19 -21.53 11.87 -40.64
N ASP A 20 -21.23 12.62 -41.69
CA ASP A 20 -22.08 13.59 -42.40
C ASP A 20 -21.75 15.06 -42.05
N ALA A 21 -20.73 15.62 -42.74
CA ALA A 21 -20.61 17.04 -43.07
C ALA A 21 -19.27 17.34 -43.77
N ILE A 22 -19.12 16.99 -45.06
CA ILE A 22 -18.28 17.76 -46.00
C ILE A 22 -18.95 17.69 -47.36
N GLY A 23 -19.87 18.63 -47.61
CA GLY A 23 -20.44 18.94 -48.90
C GLY A 23 -20.50 20.47 -49.01
N ASP A 24 -19.95 20.97 -50.11
CA ASP A 24 -20.16 22.28 -50.72
C ASP A 24 -20.08 23.55 -49.86
N SER A 25 -18.99 24.29 -50.06
CA SER A 25 -19.07 25.74 -50.33
C SER A 25 -17.68 26.30 -50.59
N THR A 26 -17.31 26.47 -51.86
CA THR A 26 -16.83 27.75 -52.43
C THR A 26 -16.42 27.56 -53.89
N GLN A 27 -17.41 27.64 -54.79
CA GLN A 27 -17.18 28.27 -56.09
C GLN A 27 -17.32 29.78 -55.89
N ALA A 28 -16.28 30.56 -56.19
CA ALA A 28 -16.38 31.83 -56.91
C ALA A 28 -14.98 32.45 -57.14
N GLN A 29 -14.74 32.81 -58.41
CA GLN A 29 -13.88 33.91 -58.87
C GLN A 29 -12.35 33.74 -58.79
N MET A 30 -11.74 33.28 -59.90
CA MET A 30 -11.09 34.22 -60.83
C MET A 30 -10.77 33.52 -62.17
N ILE A 31 -11.30 34.10 -63.24
CA ILE A 31 -10.94 33.85 -64.63
C ILE A 31 -9.80 34.81 -64.98
N GLY A 32 -8.77 34.31 -65.67
CA GLY A 32 -7.77 35.14 -66.36
C GLY A 32 -6.33 34.71 -66.10
N ASP A 33 -5.78 33.81 -66.92
CA ASP A 33 -4.79 34.19 -67.93
C ASP A 33 -4.19 32.95 -68.62
N ILE A 34 -4.29 32.99 -69.94
CA ILE A 34 -3.76 32.03 -70.90
C ILE A 34 -2.29 32.38 -71.11
N SER A 35 -1.37 31.43 -70.96
CA SER A 35 -0.29 31.19 -71.93
C SER A 35 0.70 30.11 -71.47
N PHE A 36 1.16 29.31 -72.46
CA PHE A 36 2.26 28.34 -72.44
C PHE A 36 1.98 26.93 -71.88
N LEU A 37 1.40 26.09 -72.74
CA LEU A 37 1.68 24.65 -72.75
C LEU A 37 2.84 24.36 -73.72
N PRO A 38 3.75 23.44 -73.37
CA PRO A 38 4.28 22.49 -74.32
C PRO A 38 3.86 21.06 -73.95
N ASN A 39 3.15 20.44 -74.90
CA ASN A 39 3.03 19.04 -75.29
C ASN A 39 3.19 17.89 -74.26
N GLU A 40 2.11 17.11 -74.18
CA GLU A 40 1.82 15.94 -73.35
C GLU A 40 2.65 14.65 -73.61
N HIS A 41 3.91 14.72 -74.03
CA HIS A 41 4.65 13.47 -74.34
C HIS A 41 5.95 13.20 -73.56
N GLU A 42 6.29 13.99 -72.54
CA GLU A 42 7.59 13.83 -71.83
C GLU A 42 7.55 13.86 -70.30
N ALA A 43 6.38 13.68 -69.66
CA ALA A 43 6.24 13.71 -68.20
C ALA A 43 5.75 12.37 -67.59
N ILE A 44 6.04 11.23 -68.23
CA ILE A 44 5.62 9.91 -67.71
C ILE A 44 6.69 9.25 -66.80
N THR A 45 7.87 9.84 -66.58
CA THR A 45 8.98 9.08 -65.95
C THR A 45 9.35 9.43 -64.50
N THR A 46 8.78 10.43 -63.83
CA THR A 46 9.21 10.75 -62.45
C THR A 46 8.12 11.32 -61.56
N ALA A 47 7.23 10.46 -61.04
CA ALA A 47 6.58 10.63 -59.73
C ALA A 47 5.62 9.46 -59.44
N THR A 48 6.15 8.30 -59.06
CA THR A 48 5.34 7.29 -58.36
C THR A 48 5.40 7.61 -56.87
N PRO A 49 4.29 7.99 -56.19
CA PRO A 49 4.29 8.01 -54.74
C PRO A 49 4.37 6.55 -54.29
N GLN A 50 5.49 6.18 -53.65
CA GLN A 50 5.62 4.88 -53.02
C GLN A 50 4.61 4.80 -51.87
N LEU A 51 3.42 4.26 -52.17
CA LEU A 51 2.42 3.88 -51.18
C LEU A 51 3.06 2.80 -50.30
N GLU A 52 3.55 3.21 -49.13
CA GLU A 52 4.04 2.29 -48.12
C GLU A 52 2.90 1.31 -47.79
N PRO A 53 3.11 -0.02 -47.92
CA PRO A 53 2.02 -0.97 -47.73
C PRO A 53 1.48 -0.81 -46.31
N LEU A 54 0.15 -0.74 -46.16
CA LEU A 54 -0.57 -0.62 -44.89
C LEU A 54 -0.08 -1.60 -43.80
N ASN A 55 0.47 -2.74 -44.22
CA ASN A 55 1.09 -3.73 -43.34
C ASN A 55 2.36 -3.22 -42.63
N ARG A 56 3.18 -2.36 -43.28
CA ARG A 56 4.35 -1.74 -42.65
C ARG A 56 3.96 -0.63 -41.68
N VAL A 57 2.92 0.14 -42.00
CA VAL A 57 2.36 1.14 -41.07
C VAL A 57 1.71 0.46 -39.87
N ARG A 58 0.96 -0.64 -40.07
CA ARG A 58 0.41 -1.47 -38.98
C ARG A 58 1.51 -2.15 -38.16
N ALA A 59 2.55 -2.69 -38.81
CA ALA A 59 3.67 -3.31 -38.12
C ALA A 59 4.49 -2.29 -37.32
N ARG A 60 4.74 -1.09 -37.86
CA ARG A 60 5.33 0.00 -37.10
C ARG A 60 4.43 0.39 -35.94
N ARG A 61 3.15 0.66 -36.16
CA ARG A 61 2.21 1.05 -35.10
C ARG A 61 2.06 -0.02 -34.01
N ALA A 62 2.06 -1.31 -34.38
CA ALA A 62 2.11 -2.42 -33.44
C ALA A 62 3.41 -2.41 -32.64
N ASN A 63 4.55 -2.24 -33.31
CA ASN A 63 5.87 -2.19 -32.66
C ASN A 63 6.08 -0.90 -31.82
N THR A 64 5.40 0.21 -32.14
CA THR A 64 5.39 1.44 -31.33
C THR A 64 4.45 1.33 -30.13
N LEU A 65 3.31 0.64 -30.28
CA LEU A 65 2.41 0.33 -29.16
C LEU A 65 3.09 -0.63 -28.18
N ASP A 66 3.78 -1.66 -28.68
CA ASP A 66 4.52 -2.67 -27.91
C ASP A 66 5.71 -2.06 -27.14
N ARG A 67 6.41 -1.08 -27.73
CA ARG A 67 7.52 -0.35 -27.06
C ARG A 67 7.07 0.77 -26.12
N SER A 68 5.78 1.12 -26.08
CA SER A 68 5.25 2.23 -25.25
C SER A 68 4.43 1.76 -24.04
N SER A 69 4.09 0.48 -23.96
CA SER A 69 3.69 -0.15 -22.72
C SER A 69 4.95 -0.55 -21.97
N ASP A 70 5.27 0.16 -20.88
CA ASP A 70 6.09 -0.41 -19.82
C ASP A 70 5.50 -1.80 -19.52
N GLU A 71 6.22 -2.88 -19.87
CA GLU A 71 5.78 -4.27 -19.70
C GLU A 71 5.63 -4.57 -18.21
N ILE A 72 4.45 -4.27 -17.65
CA ILE A 72 4.06 -4.77 -16.34
C ILE A 72 3.85 -6.27 -16.52
N TYR A 73 4.83 -7.07 -16.09
CA TYR A 73 4.75 -8.53 -16.12
C TYR A 73 3.47 -9.00 -15.39
N ASP A 74 2.54 -9.58 -16.12
CA ASP A 74 1.35 -10.23 -15.56
C ASP A 74 1.78 -11.51 -14.84
N GLN A 75 1.72 -11.50 -13.50
CA GLN A 75 2.13 -12.59 -12.63
C GLN A 75 0.94 -13.43 -12.12
N SER A 76 -0.22 -13.35 -12.78
CA SER A 76 -1.41 -14.10 -12.38
C SER A 76 -1.29 -15.61 -12.70
N SER A 77 -0.56 -16.36 -11.88
CA SER A 77 -0.54 -17.83 -11.99
C SER A 77 -1.82 -18.41 -11.39
N ARG A 78 -2.71 -18.97 -12.21
CA ARG A 78 -3.88 -19.70 -11.73
C ARG A 78 -3.43 -21.05 -11.15
N LEU A 79 -3.15 -21.08 -9.85
CA LEU A 79 -2.70 -22.29 -9.15
C LEU A 79 -3.86 -23.28 -8.93
N PRO A 80 -3.58 -24.59 -8.88
CA PRO A 80 -4.57 -25.57 -8.46
C PRO A 80 -5.00 -25.31 -7.00
N PHE A 81 -6.28 -25.51 -6.69
CA PHE A 81 -6.93 -25.10 -5.43
C PHE A 81 -6.15 -25.48 -4.16
N ARG A 82 -5.58 -26.69 -4.10
CA ARG A 82 -4.79 -27.16 -2.95
C ARG A 82 -3.51 -26.35 -2.73
N ARG A 83 -2.81 -25.98 -3.83
CA ARG A 83 -1.60 -25.14 -3.76
C ARG A 83 -1.97 -23.69 -3.45
N LEU A 84 -3.09 -23.20 -3.98
CA LEU A 84 -3.61 -21.88 -3.67
C LEU A 84 -3.90 -21.72 -2.17
N ILE A 85 -4.57 -22.70 -1.55
CA ILE A 85 -4.84 -22.68 -0.10
C ILE A 85 -3.54 -22.74 0.70
N ALA A 86 -2.60 -23.62 0.34
CA ALA A 86 -1.33 -23.73 1.05
C ALA A 86 -0.52 -22.43 0.98
N ALA A 87 -0.42 -21.82 -0.21
CA ALA A 87 0.19 -20.51 -0.42
C ALA A 87 -0.49 -19.44 0.43
N TYR A 88 -1.83 -19.43 0.41
CA TYR A 88 -2.64 -18.47 1.15
C TYR A 88 -2.47 -18.59 2.66
N LEU A 89 -2.48 -19.81 3.22
CA LEU A 89 -2.22 -20.05 4.64
C LEU A 89 -0.83 -19.57 5.05
N CYS A 90 0.19 -19.78 4.22
CA CYS A 90 1.53 -19.26 4.49
C CYS A 90 1.53 -17.73 4.55
N LEU A 91 0.89 -17.07 3.58
CA LEU A 91 0.77 -15.60 3.56
C LEU A 91 0.00 -15.09 4.78
N SER A 92 -1.11 -15.74 5.15
CA SER A 92 -1.87 -15.44 6.36
C SER A 92 -1.03 -15.52 7.64
N ILE A 93 -0.18 -16.54 7.78
CA ILE A 93 0.70 -16.68 8.95
C ILE A 93 1.75 -15.57 8.98
N ILE A 94 2.38 -15.24 7.84
CA ILE A 94 3.37 -14.15 7.76
C ILE A 94 2.70 -12.82 8.15
N TYR A 95 1.49 -12.56 7.64
CA TYR A 95 0.75 -11.34 7.95
C TYR A 95 0.30 -11.30 9.42
N PHE A 96 -0.14 -12.43 9.96
CA PHE A 96 -0.42 -12.59 11.39
C PHE A 96 0.81 -12.24 12.22
N THR A 97 1.99 -12.74 11.86
CA THR A 97 3.24 -12.44 12.58
C THR A 97 3.59 -10.96 12.56
N SER A 98 3.49 -10.30 11.40
CA SER A 98 3.72 -8.86 11.31
C SER A 98 2.70 -8.05 12.11
N SER A 99 1.44 -8.50 12.15
CA SER A 99 0.38 -7.86 12.93
C SER A 99 0.55 -8.10 14.43
N LEU A 100 1.09 -9.26 14.82
CA LEU A 100 1.41 -9.58 16.20
C LEU A 100 2.57 -8.70 16.70
N ASP A 101 3.63 -8.53 15.91
CA ASP A 101 4.77 -7.68 16.26
C ASP A 101 4.33 -6.24 16.57
N ILE A 102 3.67 -5.57 15.63
CA ILE A 102 3.28 -4.17 15.77
C ILE A 102 2.37 -3.93 17.00
N ASN A 103 1.45 -4.85 17.30
CA ASN A 103 0.47 -4.69 18.38
C ASN A 103 0.95 -5.21 19.75
N SER A 104 1.95 -6.10 19.79
CA SER A 104 2.46 -6.64 21.05
C SER A 104 3.23 -5.61 21.88
N VAL A 105 3.88 -4.65 21.23
CA VAL A 105 4.76 -3.69 21.91
C VAL A 105 3.98 -2.67 22.75
N ALA A 106 2.77 -2.28 22.32
CA ALA A 106 2.00 -1.19 22.94
C ALA A 106 1.78 -1.36 24.45
N LEU A 107 1.46 -2.60 24.89
CA LEU A 107 1.22 -2.90 26.30
C LEU A 107 2.52 -2.99 27.12
N ALA A 108 3.65 -3.27 26.47
CA ALA A 108 4.95 -3.43 27.12
C ALA A 108 5.73 -2.13 27.26
N LEU A 109 5.30 -1.05 26.60
CA LEU A 109 5.99 0.24 26.61
C LEU A 109 6.35 0.71 28.04
N PRO A 110 5.45 0.71 29.04
CA PRO A 110 5.80 1.18 30.39
C PRO A 110 6.94 0.38 31.04
N ASN A 111 6.94 -0.94 30.86
CA ASN A 111 7.99 -1.81 31.41
C ASN A 111 9.33 -1.62 30.71
N ILE A 112 9.29 -1.46 29.38
CA ILE A 112 10.49 -1.16 28.59
C ILE A 112 11.06 0.21 29.00
N ALA A 113 10.20 1.19 29.28
CA ALA A 113 10.62 2.51 29.74
C ALA A 113 11.38 2.45 31.07
N GLY A 114 10.92 1.61 32.00
CA GLY A 114 11.57 1.38 33.29
C GLY A 114 12.94 0.71 33.15
N ASP A 115 13.05 -0.36 32.36
CA ASP A 115 14.31 -1.13 32.21
C ASP A 115 15.38 -0.36 31.41
N LEU A 116 14.97 0.44 30.41
CA LEU A 116 15.90 1.23 29.58
C LEU A 116 16.03 2.70 30.02
N SER A 117 15.39 3.10 31.13
CA SER A 117 15.36 4.49 31.62
C SER A 117 14.93 5.51 30.55
N ALA A 118 13.95 5.15 29.71
CA ALA A 118 13.53 5.96 28.56
C ALA A 118 12.58 7.13 28.92
N GLY A 119 11.98 7.11 30.11
CA GLY A 119 11.02 8.13 30.56
C GLY A 119 9.85 8.33 29.58
N SER A 120 9.47 9.60 29.35
CA SER A 120 8.40 9.98 28.42
C SER A 120 8.73 9.72 26.95
N GLY A 121 9.99 9.48 26.60
CA GLY A 121 10.43 9.21 25.23
C GLY A 121 9.97 7.85 24.70
N ILE A 122 9.48 6.94 25.55
CA ILE A 122 9.20 5.55 25.14
C ILE A 122 8.12 5.41 24.05
N THR A 123 7.23 6.39 23.91
CA THR A 123 6.22 6.43 22.83
C THR A 123 6.85 6.43 21.42
N TRP A 124 8.12 6.84 21.31
CA TRP A 124 8.90 6.72 20.08
C TRP A 124 9.12 5.29 19.61
N ALA A 125 9.07 4.29 20.50
CA ALA A 125 9.23 2.89 20.10
C ALA A 125 8.06 2.39 19.23
N GLY A 126 6.83 2.86 19.44
CA GLY A 126 5.69 2.58 18.57
C GLY A 126 5.75 3.41 17.29
N THR A 127 6.03 4.70 17.44
CA THR A 127 6.08 5.66 16.33
C THR A 127 7.16 5.32 15.30
N ALA A 128 8.37 4.95 15.75
CA ALA A 128 9.47 4.60 14.85
C ALA A 128 9.15 3.41 13.94
N TYR A 129 8.41 2.42 14.44
CA TYR A 129 7.94 1.30 13.63
C TYR A 129 6.97 1.78 12.54
N LEU A 130 5.94 2.55 12.92
CA LEU A 130 4.96 3.09 11.98
C LEU A 130 5.62 4.01 10.94
N MET A 131 6.67 4.73 11.31
CA MET A 131 7.47 5.52 10.39
C MET A 131 8.22 4.63 9.38
N GLY A 132 8.97 3.62 9.85
CA GLY A 132 9.65 2.69 8.95
C GLY A 132 8.68 2.01 7.98
N GLN A 133 7.51 1.64 8.50
CA GLN A 133 6.41 1.09 7.72
C GLN A 133 5.94 2.06 6.65
N ALA A 134 5.43 3.24 7.05
CA ALA A 134 4.89 4.24 6.12
C ALA A 134 5.92 4.72 5.09
N ALA A 135 7.20 4.80 5.46
CA ALA A 135 8.29 5.25 4.59
C ALA A 135 8.46 4.38 3.35
N LEU A 136 8.47 3.06 3.54
CA LEU A 136 8.81 2.12 2.49
C LEU A 136 7.60 1.36 1.92
N GLN A 137 6.46 1.40 2.60
CA GLN A 137 5.21 0.77 2.12
C GLN A 137 4.87 1.05 0.65
N PRO A 138 4.84 2.32 0.17
CA PRO A 138 4.52 2.60 -1.23
C PRO A 138 5.62 2.12 -2.20
N LEU A 139 6.87 1.99 -1.72
CA LEU A 139 8.02 1.55 -2.52
C LEU A 139 7.93 0.08 -2.89
N TYR A 140 7.39 -0.74 -1.98
CA TYR A 140 7.27 -2.18 -2.18
C TYR A 140 6.40 -2.54 -3.38
N GLY A 141 5.40 -1.72 -3.73
CA GLY A 141 4.61 -1.93 -4.94
C GLY A 141 5.49 -1.99 -6.19
N ARG A 142 6.29 -0.94 -6.42
CA ARG A 142 7.18 -0.84 -7.58
C ARG A 142 8.35 -1.81 -7.53
N LEU A 143 8.98 -1.95 -6.36
CA LEU A 143 10.07 -2.92 -6.18
C LEU A 143 9.58 -4.34 -6.46
N SER A 144 8.31 -4.66 -6.17
CA SER A 144 7.76 -5.99 -6.41
C SER A 144 7.52 -6.27 -7.89
N ASP A 145 7.27 -5.24 -8.69
CA ASP A 145 7.14 -5.38 -10.15
C ASP A 145 8.51 -5.69 -10.79
N ILE A 146 9.60 -5.14 -10.23
CA ILE A 146 10.96 -5.28 -10.78
C ILE A 146 11.67 -6.55 -10.28
N PHE A 147 11.71 -6.75 -8.96
CA PHE A 147 12.45 -7.85 -8.34
C PHE A 147 11.62 -9.15 -8.26
N GLY A 148 10.31 -9.03 -8.40
CA GLY A 148 9.35 -10.11 -8.24
C GLY A 148 8.81 -10.19 -6.80
N ARG A 149 7.63 -10.79 -6.67
CA ARG A 149 6.90 -10.81 -5.39
C ARG A 149 7.59 -11.65 -4.31
N LYS A 150 8.09 -12.85 -4.64
CA LYS A 150 8.68 -13.81 -3.67
C LYS A 150 9.99 -13.33 -3.05
N PRO A 151 11.01 -12.88 -3.80
CA PRO A 151 12.26 -12.40 -3.21
C PRO A 151 12.04 -11.19 -2.29
N LEU A 152 11.12 -10.31 -2.69
CA LEU A 152 10.83 -9.09 -1.93
C LEU A 152 10.03 -9.38 -0.66
N LEU A 153 9.13 -10.37 -0.66
CA LEU A 153 8.51 -10.88 0.55
C LEU A 153 9.55 -11.41 1.53
N MET A 154 10.52 -12.21 1.05
CA MET A 154 11.59 -12.76 1.89
C MET A 154 12.52 -11.67 2.44
N LEU A 155 12.83 -10.66 1.64
CA LEU A 155 13.59 -9.49 2.09
C LEU A 155 12.86 -8.75 3.22
N SER A 156 11.54 -8.56 3.07
CA SER A 156 10.70 -7.88 4.07
C SER A 156 10.64 -8.67 5.38
N VAL A 157 10.49 -9.99 5.29
CA VAL A 157 10.59 -10.87 6.47
C VAL A 157 11.98 -10.82 7.10
N GLY A 158 13.04 -10.77 6.30
CA GLY A 158 14.41 -10.59 6.79
C GLY A 158 14.60 -9.30 7.57
N PHE A 159 14.06 -8.18 7.09
CA PHE A 159 14.09 -6.90 7.83
C PHE A 159 13.31 -6.96 9.14
N LEU A 160 12.15 -7.59 9.16
CA LEU A 160 11.38 -7.80 10.39
C LEU A 160 12.19 -8.62 11.40
N VAL A 161 12.67 -9.80 11.00
CA VAL A 161 13.47 -10.69 11.84
C VAL A 161 14.71 -10.00 12.38
N PHE A 162 15.46 -9.32 11.51
CA PHE A 162 16.70 -8.65 11.90
C PHE A 162 16.43 -7.45 12.82
N GLY A 163 15.43 -6.62 12.50
CA GLY A 163 15.04 -5.48 13.33
C GLY A 163 14.61 -5.91 14.73
N ASP A 164 13.77 -6.94 14.83
CA ASP A 164 13.24 -7.43 16.10
C ASP A 164 14.32 -8.12 16.94
N LEU A 165 15.22 -8.90 16.32
CA LEU A 165 16.37 -9.46 17.04
C LEU A 165 17.29 -8.38 17.61
N LEU A 166 17.47 -7.26 16.89
CA LEU A 166 18.22 -6.12 17.43
C LEU A 166 17.43 -5.41 18.54
N CYS A 167 16.11 -5.26 18.40
CA CYS A 167 15.25 -4.72 19.48
C CYS A 167 15.36 -5.57 20.75
N ALA A 168 15.35 -6.90 20.61
CA ALA A 168 15.46 -7.85 21.71
C ALA A 168 16.80 -7.74 22.46
N ASN A 169 17.85 -7.23 21.83
CA ASN A 169 19.19 -7.04 22.40
C ASN A 169 19.52 -5.57 22.72
N SER A 170 18.57 -4.65 22.50
CA SER A 170 18.78 -3.23 22.73
C SER A 170 19.11 -2.92 24.18
N GLN A 171 20.09 -2.05 24.40
CA GLN A 171 20.55 -1.59 25.71
C GLN A 171 20.28 -0.09 25.95
N SER A 172 19.88 0.63 24.90
CA SER A 172 19.54 2.05 24.98
C SER A 172 18.21 2.35 24.26
N PRO A 173 17.45 3.37 24.71
CA PRO A 173 16.20 3.76 24.05
C PRO A 173 16.40 4.17 22.59
N ALA A 174 17.47 4.93 22.30
CA ALA A 174 17.77 5.36 20.94
C ALA A 174 18.07 4.18 20.01
N TRP A 175 18.80 3.16 20.51
CA TRP A 175 19.03 1.93 19.77
C TRP A 175 17.72 1.19 19.52
N LEU A 176 16.85 1.06 20.52
CA LEU A 176 15.52 0.47 20.36
C LEU A 176 14.71 1.17 19.26
N TYR A 177 14.68 2.52 19.24
CA TYR A 177 13.92 3.27 18.23
C TYR A 177 14.46 3.04 16.81
N ALA A 178 15.78 3.05 16.64
CA ALA A 178 16.40 2.78 15.35
C ALA A 178 16.07 1.36 14.84
N CYS A 179 16.14 0.36 15.73
CA CYS A 179 15.80 -1.02 15.38
C CYS A 179 14.31 -1.20 15.08
N ARG A 180 13.43 -0.50 15.82
CA ARG A 180 11.98 -0.51 15.54
C ARG A 180 11.67 0.08 14.18
N ALA A 181 12.40 1.10 13.74
CA ALA A 181 12.27 1.60 12.38
C ALA A 181 12.62 0.51 11.35
N ILE A 182 13.71 -0.25 11.55
CA ILE A 182 14.09 -1.38 10.69
C ILE A 182 13.01 -2.47 10.66
N SER A 183 12.46 -2.85 11.83
CA SER A 183 11.33 -3.80 11.88
C SER A 183 10.11 -3.27 11.13
N GLY A 184 9.82 -1.97 11.26
CA GLY A 184 8.74 -1.28 10.57
C GLY A 184 8.85 -1.37 9.06
N ILE A 185 10.07 -1.21 8.52
CA ILE A 185 10.36 -1.41 7.09
C ILE A 185 9.92 -2.81 6.66
N GLY A 186 10.27 -3.83 7.43
CA GLY A 186 9.85 -5.22 7.20
C GLY A 186 8.33 -5.38 7.23
N GLY A 187 7.65 -4.83 8.23
CA GLY A 187 6.18 -4.87 8.36
C GLY A 187 5.44 -4.17 7.22
N GLY A 188 5.96 -3.04 6.72
CA GLY A 188 5.44 -2.34 5.55
C GLY A 188 5.57 -3.13 4.26
N GLY A 189 6.68 -3.85 4.11
CA GLY A 189 6.89 -4.76 3.00
C GLY A 189 5.96 -5.96 3.06
N ILE A 190 5.83 -6.60 4.22
CA ILE A 190 4.95 -7.75 4.43
C ILE A 190 3.50 -7.37 4.08
N SER A 191 2.97 -6.31 4.68
CA SER A 191 1.58 -5.86 4.46
C SER A 191 1.28 -5.53 3.00
N SER A 192 2.21 -4.86 2.31
CA SER A 192 2.06 -4.48 0.89
C SER A 192 2.18 -5.67 -0.04
N ILE A 193 3.27 -6.44 0.08
CA ILE A 193 3.58 -7.54 -0.82
C ILE A 193 2.53 -8.65 -0.70
N ILE A 194 2.06 -8.97 0.51
CA ILE A 194 1.00 -9.96 0.69
C ILE A 194 -0.30 -9.51 0.02
N SER A 195 -0.67 -8.24 0.19
CA SER A 195 -1.87 -7.67 -0.45
C SER A 195 -1.78 -7.72 -1.97
N ILE A 196 -0.59 -7.52 -2.53
CA ILE A 196 -0.31 -7.63 -3.98
C ILE A 196 -0.35 -9.10 -4.43
N ILE A 197 0.30 -10.02 -3.71
CA ILE A 197 0.30 -11.45 -4.07
C ILE A 197 -1.11 -12.03 -4.08
N VAL A 198 -1.94 -11.73 -3.06
CA VAL A 198 -3.33 -12.21 -3.04
C VAL A 198 -4.16 -11.57 -4.16
N SER A 199 -3.85 -10.32 -4.49
CA SER A 199 -4.44 -9.61 -5.61
C SER A 199 -4.10 -10.23 -6.97
N ASP A 200 -2.92 -10.83 -7.12
CA ASP A 200 -2.45 -11.50 -8.34
C ASP A 200 -2.93 -12.97 -8.44
N LEU A 201 -3.11 -13.65 -7.29
CA LEU A 201 -3.51 -15.06 -7.23
C LEU A 201 -5.03 -15.29 -7.39
N VAL A 202 -5.85 -14.29 -7.05
CA VAL A 202 -7.30 -14.42 -6.93
C VAL A 202 -8.01 -13.57 -7.98
N SER A 203 -9.10 -14.11 -8.55
CA SER A 203 -9.94 -13.37 -9.50
C SER A 203 -10.53 -12.10 -8.84
N LEU A 204 -10.78 -11.05 -9.65
CA LEU A 204 -11.41 -9.81 -9.17
C LEU A 204 -12.72 -10.07 -8.42
N LYS A 205 -13.49 -11.07 -8.84
CA LYS A 205 -14.79 -11.46 -8.25
C LYS A 205 -14.63 -12.08 -6.86
N ASP A 206 -13.60 -12.89 -6.67
CA ASP A 206 -13.37 -13.58 -5.40
C ASP A 206 -12.46 -12.77 -4.45
N ARG A 207 -11.80 -11.71 -4.94
CA ARG A 207 -10.84 -10.90 -4.18
C ARG A 207 -11.40 -10.41 -2.84
N GLY A 208 -12.68 -10.01 -2.79
CA GLY A 208 -13.33 -9.59 -1.55
C GLY A 208 -13.36 -10.68 -0.46
N LYS A 209 -13.64 -11.94 -0.85
CA LYS A 209 -13.65 -13.09 0.07
C LYS A 209 -12.25 -13.36 0.63
N TYR A 210 -11.25 -13.36 -0.24
CA TYR A 210 -9.87 -13.63 0.16
C TYR A 210 -9.24 -12.45 0.92
N GLN A 211 -9.64 -11.20 0.69
CA GLN A 211 -9.22 -10.09 1.58
C GLN A 211 -9.92 -10.14 2.93
N GLY A 212 -11.19 -10.55 3.00
CA GLY A 212 -11.86 -10.78 4.27
C GLY A 212 -11.16 -11.84 5.14
N MET A 213 -10.70 -12.94 4.52
CA MET A 213 -9.94 -13.98 5.22
C MET A 213 -8.55 -13.50 5.68
N LEU A 214 -7.87 -12.62 4.92
CA LEU A 214 -6.59 -12.05 5.34
C LEU A 214 -6.79 -11.12 6.55
N ASN A 215 -7.86 -10.32 6.52
CA ASN A 215 -8.22 -9.45 7.64
C ASN A 215 -8.51 -10.24 8.91
N ALA A 216 -8.98 -11.48 8.82
CA ALA A 216 -9.11 -12.37 9.97
C ALA A 216 -7.73 -12.71 10.58
N SER A 217 -6.72 -12.96 9.75
CA SER A 217 -5.35 -13.22 10.22
C SER A 217 -4.72 -11.98 10.84
N ILE A 218 -4.95 -10.80 10.26
CA ILE A 218 -4.50 -9.51 10.80
C ILE A 218 -5.15 -9.25 12.16
N GLY A 219 -6.47 -9.42 12.24
CA GLY A 219 -7.24 -9.22 13.47
C GLY A 219 -6.86 -10.22 14.57
N ALA A 220 -6.62 -11.49 14.21
CA ALA A 220 -6.09 -12.50 15.14
C ALA A 220 -4.69 -12.16 15.65
N GLY A 221 -3.80 -11.66 14.78
CA GLY A 221 -2.46 -11.20 15.18
C GLY A 221 -2.53 -10.00 16.10
N SER A 222 -3.40 -9.04 15.76
CA SER A 222 -3.66 -7.85 16.55
C SER A 222 -4.27 -8.18 17.92
N ALA A 223 -5.13 -9.20 18.00
CA ALA A 223 -5.66 -9.72 19.27
C ALA A 223 -4.61 -10.46 20.09
N THR A 224 -3.78 -11.28 19.43
CA THR A 224 -2.79 -12.10 20.15
C THR A 224 -1.64 -11.24 20.70
N GLY A 225 -1.29 -10.14 20.03
CA GLY A 225 -0.19 -9.25 20.43
C GLY A 225 -0.27 -8.76 21.89
N PRO A 226 -1.32 -8.02 22.29
CA PRO A 226 -1.49 -7.53 23.66
C PRO A 226 -1.58 -8.65 24.70
N PHE A 227 -2.14 -9.81 24.35
CA PHE A 227 -2.18 -10.98 25.26
C PHE A 227 -0.82 -11.57 25.49
N LEU A 228 -0.05 -11.71 24.41
CA LEU A 228 1.31 -12.20 24.48
C LEU A 228 2.15 -11.26 25.36
N ALA A 229 2.03 -9.95 25.14
CA ALA A 229 2.70 -8.95 25.96
C ALA A 229 2.27 -9.05 27.43
N ALA A 230 0.97 -9.10 27.71
CA ALA A 230 0.43 -9.21 29.06
C ALA A 230 0.91 -10.47 29.80
N ALA A 231 1.01 -11.60 29.10
CA ALA A 231 1.48 -12.87 29.65
C ALA A 231 2.99 -12.83 29.96
N LEU A 232 3.79 -12.16 29.12
CA LEU A 232 5.23 -12.05 29.30
C LEU A 232 5.60 -11.03 30.38
N ILE A 233 4.87 -9.92 30.47
CA ILE A 233 5.08 -8.85 31.45
C ILE A 233 4.87 -9.32 32.89
N GLN A 234 3.99 -10.30 33.13
CA GLN A 234 3.71 -10.83 34.47
C GLN A 234 4.92 -11.48 35.14
N LYS A 235 5.93 -11.91 34.38
CA LYS A 235 7.13 -12.56 34.92
C LYS A 235 8.27 -11.55 34.95
N THR A 236 9.06 -11.53 36.03
CA THR A 236 10.23 -10.63 36.13
C THR A 236 11.38 -11.07 35.23
N ARG A 237 11.62 -12.39 35.11
CA ARG A 237 12.57 -12.97 34.14
C ARG A 237 12.03 -14.27 33.55
N ILE A 238 12.35 -14.51 32.27
CA ILE A 238 12.08 -15.77 31.56
C ILE A 238 13.40 -16.24 30.96
N ALA A 239 13.83 -17.46 31.31
CA ALA A 239 15.10 -18.05 30.86
C ALA A 239 16.33 -17.17 31.13
N GLY A 240 16.36 -16.47 32.27
CA GLY A 240 17.47 -15.60 32.67
C GLY A 240 17.49 -14.20 32.05
N ILE A 241 16.58 -13.91 31.10
CA ILE A 241 16.48 -12.66 30.34
C ILE A 241 15.26 -11.85 30.82
N SER A 242 15.32 -10.51 30.74
CA SER A 242 14.17 -9.64 30.99
C SER A 242 12.97 -10.07 30.14
N SER A 243 11.82 -10.30 30.78
CA SER A 243 10.68 -10.94 30.11
C SER A 243 10.11 -10.15 28.94
N TRP A 244 10.27 -8.82 28.92
CA TRP A 244 9.83 -7.98 27.81
C TRP A 244 10.63 -8.23 26.53
N ARG A 245 11.88 -8.71 26.60
CA ARG A 245 12.71 -8.99 25.41
C ARG A 245 12.13 -10.14 24.59
N TRP A 246 11.38 -11.05 25.21
CA TRP A 246 10.69 -12.15 24.52
C TRP A 246 9.60 -11.68 23.57
N ILE A 247 9.05 -10.48 23.78
CA ILE A 247 8.09 -9.86 22.85
C ILE A 247 8.73 -9.66 21.49
N PHE A 248 10.04 -9.39 21.45
CA PHE A 248 10.81 -9.22 20.22
C PHE A 248 11.44 -10.52 19.70
N TYR A 249 11.46 -11.61 20.47
CA TYR A 249 11.97 -12.91 19.98
C TYR A 249 10.88 -13.75 19.30
N ILE A 250 9.63 -13.65 19.75
CA ILE A 250 8.53 -14.49 19.26
C ILE A 250 8.14 -14.18 17.81
N PRO A 251 7.95 -12.91 17.38
CA PRO A 251 7.65 -12.62 15.99
C PRO A 251 8.74 -13.13 15.03
N PRO A 252 10.05 -12.95 15.29
CA PRO A 252 11.10 -13.53 14.46
C PRO A 252 11.04 -15.06 14.32
N ILE A 253 10.76 -15.78 15.41
CA ILE A 253 10.64 -17.25 15.36
C ILE A 253 9.49 -17.65 14.43
N LEU A 254 8.33 -17.03 14.59
CA LEU A 254 7.17 -17.27 13.72
C LEU A 254 7.42 -16.86 12.27
N ALA A 255 8.12 -15.74 12.07
CA ALA A 255 8.48 -15.20 10.77
C ALA A 255 9.45 -16.14 10.03
N CYS A 256 10.44 -16.70 10.73
CA CYS A 256 11.37 -17.68 10.16
C CYS A 256 10.66 -18.98 9.75
N VAL A 257 9.79 -19.52 10.62
CA VAL A 257 9.03 -20.75 10.32
C VAL A 257 8.12 -20.55 9.10
N SER A 258 7.42 -19.41 9.05
CA SER A 258 6.54 -19.08 7.94
C SER A 258 7.29 -18.73 6.65
N ALA A 259 8.48 -18.12 6.75
CA ALA A 259 9.38 -17.91 5.61
C ALA A 259 9.83 -19.24 4.99
N VAL A 260 10.27 -20.20 5.81
CA VAL A 260 10.65 -21.54 5.33
C VAL A 260 9.48 -22.24 4.64
N ALA A 261 8.29 -22.20 5.24
CA ALA A 261 7.09 -22.74 4.62
C ALA A 261 6.78 -22.04 3.28
N SER A 262 6.88 -20.71 3.21
CA SER A 262 6.65 -19.96 1.97
C SER A 262 7.67 -20.25 0.88
N MET A 263 8.93 -20.57 1.22
CA MET A 263 9.92 -20.97 0.22
C MET A 263 9.50 -22.27 -0.49
N ALA A 264 8.91 -23.21 0.24
CA ALA A 264 8.44 -24.50 -0.28
C ALA A 264 7.08 -24.41 -1.00
N PHE A 265 6.12 -23.66 -0.45
CA PHE A 265 4.71 -23.68 -0.90
C PHE A 265 4.31 -22.54 -1.83
N LEU A 266 5.19 -21.55 -2.07
CA LEU A 266 4.89 -20.39 -2.92
C LEU A 266 5.56 -20.56 -4.30
N PRO A 267 4.86 -21.12 -5.31
CA PRO A 267 5.35 -21.28 -6.67
C PRO A 267 5.19 -19.98 -7.46
N LEU A 268 5.72 -18.88 -6.94
CA LEU A 268 5.80 -17.63 -7.71
C LEU A 268 6.99 -17.74 -8.65
N THR A 269 6.74 -17.52 -9.93
CA THR A 269 7.75 -17.49 -10.98
C THR A 269 8.79 -16.41 -10.64
N SER A 270 10.06 -16.80 -10.56
CA SER A 270 11.13 -15.81 -10.46
C SER A 270 11.21 -15.08 -11.80
N ILE A 271 11.15 -13.75 -11.79
CA ILE A 271 11.40 -12.96 -13.00
C ILE A 271 12.82 -13.30 -13.49
N SER A 272 12.95 -13.92 -14.66
CA SER A 272 14.22 -14.17 -15.30
C SER A 272 14.77 -12.89 -15.91
N GLY A 273 16.04 -12.56 -15.64
CA GLY A 273 16.69 -11.35 -16.14
C GLY A 273 17.98 -11.05 -15.37
N SER A 274 18.96 -10.45 -16.03
CA SER A 274 20.22 -10.09 -15.37
C SER A 274 19.98 -9.06 -14.25
N TRP A 275 20.64 -9.22 -13.10
CA TRP A 275 20.53 -8.28 -11.97
C TRP A 275 20.83 -6.83 -12.40
N ARG A 276 21.76 -6.64 -13.33
CA ARG A 276 22.11 -5.32 -13.88
C ARG A 276 20.98 -4.68 -14.68
N ALA A 277 20.27 -5.47 -15.49
CA ALA A 277 19.11 -4.96 -16.24
C ALA A 277 17.96 -4.55 -15.29
N LYS A 278 17.67 -5.36 -14.27
CA LYS A 278 16.65 -5.05 -13.25
C LYS A 278 16.97 -3.77 -12.48
N VAL A 279 18.23 -3.61 -12.04
CA VAL A 279 18.70 -2.41 -11.34
C VAL A 279 18.64 -1.16 -12.24
N SER A 280 18.84 -1.30 -13.55
CA SER A 280 18.72 -0.18 -14.50
C SER A 280 17.27 0.25 -14.76
N GLN A 281 16.30 -0.64 -14.56
CA GLN A 281 14.86 -0.35 -14.67
C GLN A 281 14.29 0.35 -13.43
N ILE A 282 15.04 0.39 -12.33
CA ILE A 282 14.63 1.13 -11.14
C ILE A 282 14.71 2.61 -11.47
N ASP A 283 13.58 3.31 -11.36
CA ASP A 283 13.56 4.77 -11.38
C ASP A 283 14.19 5.28 -10.07
N TRP A 284 15.53 5.34 -10.04
CA TRP A 284 16.29 5.78 -8.88
C TRP A 284 15.95 7.21 -8.46
N MET A 285 15.52 8.06 -9.40
CA MET A 285 15.05 9.40 -9.09
C MET A 285 13.68 9.36 -8.42
N GLY A 286 12.71 8.59 -8.93
CA GLY A 286 11.41 8.40 -8.28
C GLY A 286 11.52 7.69 -6.93
N LEU A 287 12.42 6.70 -6.83
CA LEU A 287 12.73 5.95 -5.61
C LEU A 287 13.39 6.85 -4.57
N ALA A 288 14.43 7.61 -4.96
CA ALA A 288 15.10 8.54 -4.06
C ALA A 288 14.17 9.70 -3.66
N THR A 289 13.37 10.21 -4.58
CA THR A 289 12.44 11.31 -4.31
C THR A 289 11.28 10.88 -3.41
N SER A 290 10.72 9.69 -3.61
CA SER A 290 9.71 9.13 -2.70
C SER A 290 10.28 8.72 -1.37
N LEU A 291 11.48 8.15 -1.35
CA LEU A 291 12.19 7.85 -0.11
C LEU A 291 12.48 9.14 0.64
N ILE A 292 13.08 10.15 -0.01
CA ILE A 292 13.35 11.47 0.56
C ILE A 292 12.06 12.18 0.94
N ALA A 293 10.97 12.05 0.19
CA ALA A 293 9.72 12.70 0.54
C ALA A 293 9.01 12.02 1.69
N THR A 294 8.98 10.69 1.71
CA THR A 294 8.35 9.95 2.81
C THR A 294 9.21 10.04 4.06
N ILE A 295 10.54 10.01 3.93
CA ILE A 295 11.49 10.42 4.96
C ILE A 295 11.30 11.90 5.29
N CYS A 296 11.06 12.85 4.39
CA CYS A 296 10.87 14.25 4.77
C CYS A 296 9.54 14.46 5.49
N ILE A 297 8.49 13.72 5.14
CA ILE A 297 7.19 13.72 5.82
C ILE A 297 7.27 13.02 7.18
N LEU A 298 8.08 11.96 7.30
CA LEU A 298 8.19 11.13 8.53
C LEU A 298 9.38 11.52 9.43
N THR A 299 10.51 11.94 8.88
CA THR A 299 11.73 12.50 9.50
C THR A 299 11.60 13.98 9.84
N PHE A 300 10.60 14.70 9.31
CA PHE A 300 9.89 15.71 10.12
C PHE A 300 9.02 15.05 11.22
N SER A 301 9.52 13.97 11.80
CA SER A 301 9.29 13.45 13.15
C SER A 301 9.36 14.56 14.21
N TYR A 302 10.00 15.69 13.91
CA TYR A 302 9.82 16.93 14.64
C TYR A 302 8.41 17.55 14.59
N HIS A 303 7.45 17.05 13.80
CA HIS A 303 6.02 17.42 13.90
C HIS A 303 5.30 16.54 14.92
N GLN A 304 5.74 15.28 15.04
CA GLN A 304 5.30 14.37 16.09
C GLN A 304 5.89 14.76 17.46
N ILE A 305 7.07 15.41 17.52
CA ILE A 305 7.61 15.93 18.79
C ILE A 305 6.62 16.94 19.42
N PRO A 306 6.13 17.98 18.74
CA PRO A 306 5.05 18.83 19.21
C PRO A 306 3.70 18.13 19.33
N LEU A 307 3.35 17.14 18.51
CA LEU A 307 2.04 16.49 18.67
C LEU A 307 2.02 15.49 19.84
N ASN A 308 3.14 14.83 20.14
CA ASN A 308 3.30 13.92 21.29
C ASN A 308 3.78 14.61 22.56
N LEU A 309 4.63 15.65 22.45
CA LEU A 309 5.20 16.39 23.58
C LEU A 309 4.66 17.84 23.70
N GLY A 310 3.85 18.30 22.75
CA GLY A 310 3.21 19.63 22.83
C GLY A 310 2.16 19.63 23.91
N GLY A 311 2.27 20.60 24.81
CA GLY A 311 1.45 20.72 26.00
C GLY A 311 1.99 19.95 27.21
N THR A 312 2.92 19.01 27.06
CA THR A 312 3.57 18.30 28.20
C THR A 312 5.00 18.78 28.44
N SER A 313 5.83 18.83 27.39
CA SER A 313 7.26 19.19 27.49
C SER A 313 7.53 20.55 26.86
N TRP A 314 6.92 20.85 25.71
CA TRP A 314 7.01 22.14 25.03
C TRP A 314 5.61 22.76 24.90
N ALA A 315 5.47 24.05 25.20
CA ALA A 315 4.21 24.75 24.96
C ALA A 315 3.88 24.78 23.46
N TRP A 316 2.60 24.67 23.11
CA TRP A 316 2.12 24.75 21.73
C TRP A 316 2.55 26.04 21.03
N SER A 317 2.65 27.14 21.79
CA SER A 317 3.10 28.46 21.32
C SER A 317 4.61 28.57 21.13
N SER A 318 5.38 27.50 21.39
CA SER A 318 6.83 27.53 21.24
C SER A 318 7.22 27.75 19.77
N PRO A 319 8.16 28.68 19.48
CA PRO A 319 8.66 28.89 18.13
C PRO A 319 9.22 27.61 17.50
N ALA A 320 9.78 26.71 18.31
CA ALA A 320 10.24 25.40 17.85
C ALA A 320 9.05 24.58 17.33
N VAL A 321 7.96 24.46 18.09
CA VAL A 321 6.77 23.72 17.68
C VAL A 321 6.20 24.27 16.36
N ILE A 322 6.00 25.58 16.28
CA ILE A 322 5.39 26.23 15.12
C ILE A 322 6.28 26.11 13.87
N SER A 323 7.59 26.35 14.00
CA SER A 323 8.52 26.22 12.87
C SER A 323 8.54 24.77 12.35
N LEU A 324 8.49 23.78 13.23
CA LEU A 324 8.45 22.38 12.85
C LEU A 324 7.12 22.00 12.18
N MET A 325 5.98 22.57 12.62
CA MET A 325 4.70 22.39 11.92
C MET A 325 4.71 22.98 10.51
N ILE A 326 5.27 24.18 10.35
CA ILE A 326 5.33 24.86 9.06
C ILE A 326 6.23 24.09 8.10
N ILE A 327 7.43 23.68 8.53
CA ILE A 327 8.36 22.97 7.65
C ILE A 327 7.83 21.58 7.29
N GLY A 328 7.21 20.85 8.23
CA GLY A 328 6.55 19.57 7.92
C GLY A 328 5.43 19.71 6.90
N SER A 329 4.57 20.74 7.06
CA SER A 329 3.50 21.05 6.10
C SER A 329 4.05 21.43 4.72
N ALA A 330 5.13 22.23 4.70
CA ALA A 330 5.83 22.61 3.48
C ALA A 330 6.46 21.40 2.78
N ALA A 331 7.00 20.44 3.53
CA ALA A 331 7.57 19.21 2.98
C ALA A 331 6.50 18.30 2.35
N VAL A 332 5.33 18.16 2.98
CA VAL A 332 4.18 17.43 2.40
C VAL A 332 3.73 18.10 1.10
N ALA A 333 3.61 19.43 1.08
CA ALA A 333 3.25 20.18 -0.11
C ALA A 333 4.30 20.04 -1.22
N ALA A 334 5.59 20.12 -0.86
CA ALA A 334 6.71 19.90 -1.78
C ALA A 334 6.67 18.49 -2.37
N PHE A 335 6.41 17.46 -1.58
CA PHE A 335 6.23 16.10 -2.08
C PHE A 335 5.09 16.01 -3.10
N ALA A 336 3.92 16.56 -2.78
CA ALA A 336 2.77 16.53 -3.70
C ALA A 336 3.09 17.23 -5.03
N ILE A 337 3.84 18.34 -4.99
CA ILE A 337 4.29 19.07 -6.19
C ILE A 337 5.31 18.23 -6.97
N VAL A 338 6.28 17.63 -6.28
CA VAL A 338 7.35 16.87 -6.92
C VAL A 338 6.83 15.60 -7.56
N GLU A 339 5.96 14.86 -6.86
CA GLU A 339 5.26 13.68 -7.37
C GLU A 339 4.41 14.03 -8.59
N LYS A 340 3.73 15.19 -8.57
CA LYS A 340 2.90 15.64 -9.69
C LYS A 340 3.71 16.10 -10.91
N ARG A 341 4.86 16.75 -10.69
CA ARG A 341 5.58 17.51 -11.73
C ARG A 341 6.79 16.77 -12.29
N TYR A 342 7.52 16.02 -11.45
CA TYR A 342 8.83 15.47 -11.79
C TYR A 342 8.88 13.93 -11.81
N ALA A 343 7.95 13.24 -11.15
CA ALA A 343 7.93 11.78 -11.18
C ALA A 343 7.48 11.28 -12.57
N ARG A 344 8.39 10.61 -13.30
CA ARG A 344 8.06 9.95 -14.58
C ARG A 344 7.14 8.76 -14.34
N ILE A 345 7.37 8.02 -13.25
CA ILE A 345 6.55 6.88 -12.84
C ILE A 345 6.09 7.14 -11.39
N PRO A 346 4.91 7.73 -11.17
CA PRO A 346 4.45 8.10 -9.83
C PRO A 346 4.23 6.85 -8.96
N LEU A 347 4.65 6.90 -7.70
CA LEU A 347 4.33 5.89 -6.69
C LEU A 347 2.84 5.94 -6.36
N ILE A 348 2.29 7.14 -6.25
CA ILE A 348 0.86 7.36 -6.02
C ILE A 348 0.26 7.91 -7.32
N PRO A 349 -0.46 7.09 -8.10
CA PRO A 349 -1.06 7.57 -9.33
C PRO A 349 -2.18 8.57 -9.00
N LEU A 350 -1.88 9.88 -9.07
CA LEU A 350 -2.79 10.97 -8.70
C LEU A 350 -4.12 10.95 -9.47
N ARG A 351 -4.16 10.27 -10.61
CA ARG A 351 -5.40 9.94 -11.35
C ARG A 351 -6.45 9.23 -10.51
N LEU A 352 -6.05 8.48 -9.46
CA LEU A 352 -7.00 7.84 -8.54
C LEU A 352 -7.84 8.86 -7.77
N PHE A 353 -7.28 10.03 -7.45
CA PHE A 353 -8.02 11.10 -6.79
C PHE A 353 -8.93 11.91 -7.74
N THR A 354 -8.78 11.73 -9.06
CA THR A 354 -9.66 12.37 -10.05
C THR A 354 -11.04 11.72 -10.05
N ASN A 355 -11.12 10.42 -9.76
CA ASN A 355 -12.40 9.75 -9.58
C ASN A 355 -12.95 10.03 -8.18
N ARG A 356 -14.09 10.73 -8.12
CA ARG A 356 -14.78 11.06 -6.86
C ARG A 356 -15.02 9.83 -5.98
N ALA A 357 -15.44 8.70 -6.56
CA ALA A 357 -15.73 7.49 -5.80
C ALA A 357 -14.47 6.96 -5.12
N THR A 358 -13.35 6.89 -5.84
CA THR A 358 -12.06 6.44 -5.30
C THR A 358 -11.51 7.42 -4.26
N ALA A 359 -11.62 8.73 -4.50
CA ALA A 359 -11.19 9.75 -3.55
C ALA A 359 -11.95 9.66 -2.21
N ILE A 360 -13.27 9.49 -2.26
CA ILE A 360 -14.10 9.33 -1.06
C ILE A 360 -13.69 8.08 -0.27
N LEU A 361 -13.47 6.94 -0.96
CA LEU A 361 -13.02 5.70 -0.31
C LEU A 361 -11.64 5.86 0.36
N LEU A 362 -10.71 6.57 -0.28
CA LEU A 362 -9.38 6.83 0.28
C LEU A 362 -9.45 7.74 1.51
N ILE A 363 -10.25 8.81 1.47
CA ILE A 363 -10.45 9.72 2.60
C ILE A 363 -11.12 8.99 3.76
N GLN A 364 -12.18 8.23 3.49
CA GLN A 364 -12.87 7.42 4.50
C GLN A 364 -11.92 6.39 5.12
N SER A 365 -11.09 5.73 4.31
CA SER A 365 -10.07 4.79 4.80
C SER A 365 -9.03 5.49 5.69
N ALA A 366 -8.59 6.69 5.32
CA ALA A 366 -7.67 7.46 6.13
C ALA A 366 -8.27 7.85 7.49
N LEU A 367 -9.49 8.38 7.50
CA LEU A 367 -10.21 8.74 8.73
C LEU A 367 -10.44 7.53 9.64
N TYR A 368 -10.82 6.39 9.05
CA TYR A 368 -10.98 5.14 9.80
C TYR A 368 -9.67 4.71 10.47
N ASN A 369 -8.54 4.74 9.76
CA ASN A 369 -7.24 4.36 10.33
C ASN A 369 -6.80 5.30 11.46
N VAL A 370 -7.13 6.60 11.39
CA VAL A 370 -6.86 7.55 12.49
C VAL A 370 -7.60 7.14 13.76
N VAL A 371 -8.91 6.89 13.66
CA VAL A 371 -9.73 6.48 14.81
C VAL A 371 -9.27 5.13 15.34
N TRP A 372 -9.03 4.17 14.45
CA TRP A 372 -8.54 2.83 14.80
C TRP A 372 -7.24 2.90 15.61
N GLN A 373 -6.30 3.75 15.20
CA GLN A 373 -5.01 3.82 15.86
C GLN A 373 -5.09 4.53 17.23
N ILE A 374 -5.96 5.52 17.37
CA ILE A 374 -6.27 6.16 18.66
C ILE A 374 -6.84 5.11 19.62
N ASP A 375 -7.85 4.36 19.20
CA ASP A 375 -8.49 3.35 20.04
C ASP A 375 -7.50 2.28 20.51
N MET A 376 -6.65 1.78 19.62
CA MET A 376 -5.68 0.72 19.92
C MET A 376 -4.57 1.13 20.89
N TYR A 377 -4.16 2.40 20.94
CA TYR A 377 -3.13 2.89 21.87
C TYR A 377 -3.71 3.51 23.14
N PHE A 378 -4.80 4.28 23.02
CA PHE A 378 -5.37 5.03 24.13
C PHE A 378 -6.18 4.14 25.08
N MET A 379 -6.95 3.16 24.57
CA MET A 379 -7.77 2.31 25.43
C MET A 379 -6.96 1.46 26.41
N PRO A 380 -5.87 0.77 26.01
CA PRO A 380 -5.04 0.02 26.95
C PRO A 380 -4.40 0.93 28.02
N ALA A 381 -3.97 2.14 27.64
CA ALA A 381 -3.43 3.12 28.59
C ALA A 381 -4.50 3.58 29.59
N TYR A 382 -5.71 3.91 29.12
CA TYR A 382 -6.83 4.29 29.97
C TYR A 382 -7.19 3.20 30.99
N PHE A 383 -7.24 1.93 30.58
CA PHE A 383 -7.54 0.83 31.49
C PHE A 383 -6.46 0.58 32.55
N GLN A 384 -5.19 0.80 32.22
CA GLN A 384 -4.09 0.59 33.16
C GLN A 384 -3.89 1.81 34.08
N ASP A 385 -3.76 3.01 33.51
CA ASP A 385 -3.34 4.19 34.25
C ASP A 385 -4.48 4.82 35.05
N ILE A 386 -5.68 4.88 34.47
CA ILE A 386 -6.84 5.55 35.09
C ILE A 386 -7.70 4.55 35.86
N ARG A 387 -7.94 3.36 35.30
CA ARG A 387 -8.81 2.33 35.93
C ARG A 387 -8.04 1.37 36.83
N GLY A 388 -6.71 1.38 36.82
CA GLY A 388 -5.87 0.54 37.67
C GLY A 388 -6.00 -0.96 37.38
N PHE A 389 -6.47 -1.35 36.19
CA PHE A 389 -6.61 -2.75 35.83
C PHE A 389 -5.26 -3.38 35.52
N SER A 390 -5.13 -4.68 35.78
CA SER A 390 -3.94 -5.42 35.39
C SER A 390 -3.80 -5.44 33.86
N PRO A 391 -2.57 -5.55 33.30
CA PRO A 391 -2.35 -5.63 31.86
C PRO A 391 -3.15 -6.75 31.18
N LEU A 392 -3.34 -7.88 31.88
CA LEU A 392 -4.13 -9.01 31.38
C LEU A 392 -5.63 -8.66 31.27
N GLN A 393 -6.17 -7.94 32.26
CA GLN A 393 -7.56 -7.47 32.22
C GLN A 393 -7.76 -6.41 31.14
N ALA A 394 -6.81 -5.48 30.97
CA ALA A 394 -6.87 -4.49 29.90
C ALA A 394 -6.90 -5.15 28.51
N SER A 395 -6.05 -6.15 28.28
CA SER A 395 -6.07 -6.96 27.05
C SER A 395 -7.38 -7.76 26.89
N ALA A 396 -7.92 -8.32 27.98
CA ALA A 396 -9.22 -9.00 27.97
C ALA A 396 -10.37 -8.08 27.52
N LEU A 397 -10.37 -6.83 27.96
CA LEU A 397 -11.37 -5.84 27.56
C LEU A 397 -11.20 -5.36 26.12
N MET A 398 -10.03 -5.55 25.51
CA MET A 398 -9.75 -5.27 24.10
C MET A 398 -10.10 -6.43 23.16
N LEU A 399 -10.37 -7.65 23.67
CA LEU A 399 -10.78 -8.76 22.81
C LEU A 399 -12.05 -8.49 22.01
N PRO A 400 -13.14 -7.96 22.60
CA PRO A 400 -14.38 -7.78 21.85
C PRO A 400 -14.18 -6.90 20.62
N ILE A 401 -13.48 -5.76 20.74
CA ILE A 401 -13.25 -4.85 19.62
C ILE A 401 -12.46 -5.53 18.49
N LEU A 402 -11.48 -6.38 18.83
CA LEU A 402 -10.66 -7.12 17.87
C LEU A 402 -11.39 -8.32 17.24
N LEU A 403 -12.24 -9.00 18.01
CA LEU A 403 -13.06 -10.11 17.52
C LEU A 403 -14.15 -9.60 16.59
N PHE A 404 -14.89 -8.56 16.98
CA PHE A 404 -15.93 -7.98 16.14
C PHE A 404 -15.34 -7.38 14.86
N SER A 405 -14.19 -6.70 14.92
CA SER A 405 -13.54 -6.19 13.71
C SER A 405 -13.10 -7.31 12.76
N SER A 406 -12.54 -8.41 13.31
CA SER A 406 -12.16 -9.60 12.52
C SER A 406 -13.37 -10.25 11.86
N VAL A 407 -14.45 -10.45 12.61
CA VAL A 407 -15.71 -11.03 12.11
C VAL A 407 -16.32 -10.14 11.04
N SER A 408 -16.39 -8.81 11.27
CA SER A 408 -16.84 -7.84 10.27
C SER A 408 -15.97 -7.87 9.01
N GLY A 409 -14.65 -8.01 9.16
CA GLY A 409 -13.72 -8.17 8.04
C GLY A 409 -14.03 -9.41 7.21
N VAL A 410 -14.26 -10.56 7.83
CA VAL A 410 -14.64 -11.80 7.14
C VAL A 410 -15.99 -11.66 6.45
N LEU A 411 -16.98 -11.06 7.13
CA LEU A 411 -18.34 -10.87 6.60
C LEU A 411 -18.40 -9.84 5.46
N SER A 412 -17.45 -8.91 5.40
CA SER A 412 -17.40 -7.89 4.34
C SER A 412 -17.26 -8.50 2.94
N GLY A 413 -16.49 -9.58 2.79
CA GLY A 413 -16.29 -10.26 1.52
C GLY A 413 -17.60 -10.82 0.92
N PRO A 414 -18.30 -11.72 1.64
CA PRO A 414 -19.62 -12.21 1.23
C PRO A 414 -20.65 -11.10 1.03
N ALA A 415 -20.66 -10.09 1.91
CA ALA A 415 -21.58 -8.96 1.80
C ALA A 415 -21.38 -8.19 0.49
N MET A 416 -20.12 -7.93 0.09
CA MET A 416 -19.80 -7.30 -1.18
C MET A 416 -20.28 -8.12 -2.37
N THR A 417 -20.11 -9.45 -2.35
CA THR A 417 -20.60 -10.33 -3.43
C THR A 417 -22.13 -10.30 -3.56
N ILE A 418 -22.85 -10.23 -2.44
CA ILE A 418 -24.32 -10.13 -2.45
C ILE A 418 -24.75 -8.77 -3.00
N PHE A 419 -24.10 -7.69 -2.56
CA PHE A 419 -24.42 -6.34 -2.99
C PHE A 419 -24.14 -6.12 -4.49
N GLU A 420 -23.02 -6.67 -5.00
CA GLU A 420 -22.69 -6.64 -6.42
C GLU A 420 -23.79 -7.33 -7.26
N ARG A 421 -24.28 -8.50 -6.82
CA ARG A 421 -25.38 -9.21 -7.49
C ARG A 421 -26.66 -8.39 -7.52
N GLN A 422 -26.97 -7.66 -6.44
CA GLN A 422 -28.16 -6.78 -6.35
C GLN A 422 -28.04 -5.55 -7.26
N VAL A 423 -26.85 -4.98 -7.38
CA VAL A 423 -26.59 -3.87 -8.29
C VAL A 423 -26.65 -4.34 -9.74
N GLN A 424 -26.02 -5.47 -10.08
CA GLN A 424 -26.11 -6.04 -11.42
C GLN A 424 -27.54 -6.42 -11.80
N SER A 425 -28.31 -7.00 -10.87
CA SER A 425 -29.70 -7.36 -11.13
C SER A 425 -30.59 -6.13 -11.34
N SER A 426 -30.36 -5.04 -10.62
CA SER A 426 -31.12 -3.79 -10.79
C SER A 426 -30.76 -3.04 -12.09
N ILE A 427 -29.51 -3.12 -12.56
CA ILE A 427 -29.07 -2.51 -13.83
C ILE A 427 -29.51 -3.36 -15.05
N ILE A 428 -29.53 -4.69 -14.92
CA ILE A 428 -29.85 -5.61 -16.04
C ILE A 428 -31.37 -5.84 -16.19
N ASN A 429 -32.17 -5.71 -15.13
CA ASN A 429 -33.63 -5.93 -15.18
C ASN A 429 -34.55 -4.68 -15.17
N PRO A 430 -34.19 -3.47 -15.63
CA PRO A 430 -35.19 -2.41 -15.75
C PRO A 430 -36.25 -2.69 -16.83
N LEU A 431 -36.08 -3.72 -17.67
CA LEU A 431 -37.01 -4.07 -18.76
C LEU A 431 -38.02 -5.18 -18.43
N LYS A 432 -37.95 -5.82 -17.25
CA LYS A 432 -38.92 -6.86 -16.86
C LYS A 432 -40.08 -6.36 -15.98
N SER A 433 -40.06 -5.10 -15.55
CA SER A 433 -41.15 -4.51 -14.74
C SER A 433 -42.09 -3.60 -15.54
N LYS A 434 -42.06 -3.66 -16.87
CA LYS A 434 -42.91 -2.85 -17.77
C LYS A 434 -43.71 -3.65 -18.80
N THR A 435 -43.83 -4.95 -18.62
CA THR A 435 -44.79 -5.83 -19.31
C THR A 435 -45.59 -6.53 -18.24
#